data_AF-A0A927D6F4-F1
#
_entry.id   AF-A0A927D6F4-F1
#
_cell.length_a   1.000
_cell.length_b   1.000
_cell.length_c   1.000
_cell.angle_alpha   90.00
_cell.angle_beta   90.00
_cell.angle_gamma   90.00
#
_symmetry.space_group_name_H-M   'P 1'
#
loop_
_entity.id
_entity.type
_entity.pdbx_description
1 polymer ?
#
loop_
_entity_poly.entity_id
_entity_poly.type
_entity_poly.pdbx_seq_one_letter_code
_entity_poly.pdbx_strand_id
1 'polypeptide(L)'
;MRANAAARSVQQVFWRRAEELLLHHTNPWELDAALTDKGFAMGPCEAQDLLGLDKVLAAAGAPALPILPRMVAEGRIGKAGSVGFYRYPGGGGAVIDPLIEDLILEEARFAKVDREPLSDEELVQRMITALRTHLREIGLNDRQGLALLQRAVHFPAQLKEALTG
;
A
#
# COMPACT_ATOMS: atom_id res chain seq x y z
N MET A 1 -23.16 5.74 -7.73
CA MET A 1 -22.95 4.36 -7.21
C MET A 1 -21.76 3.64 -7.86
N ARG A 2 -21.65 3.54 -9.20
CA ARG A 2 -20.53 2.85 -9.88
C ARG A 2 -19.13 3.47 -9.70
N ALA A 3 -19.02 4.80 -9.68
CA ALA A 3 -17.73 5.49 -9.53
C ALA A 3 -17.03 5.24 -8.18
N ASN A 4 -17.81 5.05 -7.10
CA ASN A 4 -17.27 4.75 -5.78
C ASN A 4 -16.75 3.31 -5.68
N ALA A 5 -17.36 2.37 -6.40
CA ALA A 5 -16.89 0.99 -6.44
C ALA A 5 -15.55 0.86 -7.18
N ALA A 6 -15.37 1.56 -8.31
CA ALA A 6 -14.12 1.55 -9.06
C ALA A 6 -12.95 2.19 -8.28
N ALA A 7 -13.19 3.29 -7.56
CA ALA A 7 -12.16 3.90 -6.74
C ALA A 7 -11.73 2.96 -5.59
N ARG A 8 -12.71 2.29 -4.97
CA ARG A 8 -12.46 1.34 -3.89
C ARG A 8 -11.68 0.11 -4.38
N SER A 9 -11.96 -0.40 -5.58
CA SER A 9 -11.19 -1.53 -6.13
C SER A 9 -9.75 -1.15 -6.46
N VAL A 10 -9.50 0.05 -7.00
CA VAL A 10 -8.14 0.58 -7.19
C VAL A 10 -7.39 0.67 -5.86
N GLN A 11 -8.05 1.18 -4.82
CA GLN A 11 -7.45 1.32 -3.49
C GLN A 11 -7.12 -0.06 -2.87
N GLN A 12 -7.99 -1.05 -3.04
CA GLN A 12 -7.74 -2.43 -2.63
C GLN A 12 -6.53 -3.04 -3.36
N VAL A 13 -6.42 -2.85 -4.67
CA VAL A 13 -5.25 -3.32 -5.45
C VAL A 13 -3.96 -2.65 -4.98
N PHE A 14 -4.01 -1.35 -4.69
CA PHE A 14 -2.86 -0.59 -4.20
C PHE A 14 -2.36 -1.13 -2.86
N TRP A 15 -3.24 -1.30 -1.87
CA TRP A 15 -2.86 -1.80 -0.55
C TRP A 15 -2.43 -3.26 -0.58
N ARG A 16 -3.16 -4.11 -1.30
CA ARG A 16 -2.78 -5.51 -1.46
C ARG A 16 -1.40 -5.63 -2.11
N ARG A 17 -1.12 -4.85 -3.16
CA ARG A 17 0.19 -4.88 -3.81
C ARG A 17 1.30 -4.39 -2.87
N ALA A 18 1.03 -3.37 -2.06
CA ALA A 18 1.98 -2.92 -1.05
C ALA A 18 2.31 -4.05 -0.07
N GLU A 19 1.30 -4.73 0.47
CA GLU A 19 1.51 -5.84 1.42
C GLU A 19 2.23 -7.05 0.78
N GLU A 20 1.95 -7.38 -0.49
CA GLU A 20 2.74 -8.37 -1.24
C GLU A 20 4.21 -7.96 -1.34
N LEU A 21 4.49 -6.70 -1.66
CA LEU A 21 5.86 -6.21 -1.70
C LEU A 21 6.52 -6.29 -0.33
N LEU A 22 5.82 -5.92 0.75
CA LEU A 22 6.30 -6.06 2.12
C LEU A 22 6.62 -7.52 2.49
N LEU A 23 5.88 -8.51 1.98
CA LEU A 23 6.18 -9.93 2.21
C LEU A 23 7.45 -10.39 1.48
N HIS A 24 7.61 -9.98 0.23
CA HIS A 24 8.72 -10.40 -0.64
C HIS A 24 10.00 -9.58 -0.46
N HIS A 25 9.88 -8.37 0.08
CA HIS A 25 10.97 -7.41 0.20
C HIS A 25 10.59 -6.30 1.18
N THR A 26 11.54 -5.42 1.47
CA THR A 26 11.38 -4.09 2.06
C THR A 26 10.76 -4.05 3.45
N ASN A 27 10.66 -2.84 3.95
CA ASN A 27 10.02 -2.41 5.18
C ASN A 27 9.07 -1.25 4.82
N PRO A 28 8.15 -0.85 5.72
CA PRO A 28 7.16 0.17 5.39
C PRO A 28 7.74 1.51 4.92
N TRP A 29 8.88 1.92 5.48
CA TRP A 29 9.47 3.24 5.21
C TRP A 29 10.20 3.31 3.87
N GLU A 30 10.88 2.24 3.43
CA GLU A 30 11.47 2.18 2.10
C GLU A 30 10.39 2.20 1.01
N LEU A 31 9.30 1.43 1.17
CA LEU A 31 8.21 1.45 0.19
C LEU A 31 7.54 2.82 0.12
N ASP A 32 7.24 3.43 1.27
CA ASP A 32 6.63 4.76 1.30
C ASP A 32 7.58 5.83 0.72
N ALA A 33 8.88 5.78 1.06
CA ALA A 33 9.91 6.66 0.50
C ALA A 33 10.01 6.52 -1.03
N ALA A 34 10.14 5.30 -1.55
CA ALA A 34 10.23 5.05 -2.99
C ALA A 34 9.04 5.63 -3.76
N LEU A 35 7.81 5.51 -3.23
CA LEU A 35 6.62 6.08 -3.87
C LEU A 35 6.57 7.60 -3.75
N THR A 36 6.87 8.15 -2.58
CA THR A 36 6.85 9.60 -2.35
C THR A 36 7.92 10.33 -3.17
N ASP A 37 9.11 9.74 -3.33
CA ASP A 37 10.19 10.27 -4.18
C ASP A 37 9.81 10.30 -5.67
N LYS A 38 8.92 9.41 -6.11
CA LYS A 38 8.34 9.44 -7.47
C LYS A 38 7.11 10.36 -7.57
N GLY A 39 6.73 11.00 -6.46
CA GLY A 39 5.76 12.08 -6.37
C GLY A 39 4.34 11.65 -6.00
N PHE A 40 4.15 10.46 -5.42
CA PHE A 40 2.92 10.17 -4.69
C PHE A 40 2.82 11.10 -3.48
N ALA A 41 1.60 11.55 -3.14
CA ALA A 41 1.40 12.45 -2.01
C ALA A 41 1.67 11.77 -0.64
N MET A 42 1.50 10.45 -0.57
CA MET A 42 1.70 9.63 0.62
C MET A 42 1.93 8.19 0.18
N GLY A 43 2.79 7.48 0.89
CA GLY A 43 3.00 6.06 0.68
C GLY A 43 1.83 5.20 1.19
N PRO A 44 1.72 3.94 0.73
CA PRO A 44 0.63 3.05 1.09
C PRO A 44 0.55 2.75 2.59
N CYS A 45 1.67 2.68 3.30
CA CYS A 45 1.69 2.31 4.72
C CYS A 45 1.17 3.46 5.59
N GLU A 46 1.71 4.68 5.43
CA GLU A 46 1.20 5.85 6.16
C GLU A 46 -0.26 6.17 5.80
N ALA A 47 -0.66 5.98 4.53
CA ALA A 47 -2.04 6.19 4.11
C ALA A 47 -3.02 5.22 4.81
N GLN A 48 -2.63 3.96 5.00
CA GLN A 48 -3.44 2.99 5.73
C GLN A 48 -3.52 3.34 7.22
N ASP A 49 -2.42 3.78 7.83
CA ASP A 49 -2.40 4.23 9.23
C ASP A 49 -3.31 5.44 9.45
N LEU A 50 -3.40 6.36 8.48
CA LEU A 50 -4.30 7.51 8.56
C LEU A 50 -5.78 7.09 8.54
N LEU A 51 -6.13 6.05 7.78
CA LEU A 51 -7.50 5.56 7.66
C LEU A 51 -7.94 4.73 8.87
N GLY A 52 -7.01 3.94 9.41
CA GLY A 52 -7.24 2.95 10.46
C GLY A 52 -7.14 1.54 9.92
N LEU A 53 -6.19 0.76 10.44
CA LEU A 53 -5.83 -0.58 9.91
C LEU A 53 -6.96 -1.60 10.07
N ASP A 54 -7.76 -1.47 11.12
CA ASP A 54 -8.98 -2.25 11.35
C ASP A 54 -10.02 -2.06 10.23
N LYS A 55 -10.20 -0.82 9.77
CA LYS A 55 -11.13 -0.49 8.67
C LYS A 55 -10.58 -0.95 7.32
N VAL A 56 -9.28 -0.81 7.12
CA VAL A 56 -8.60 -1.32 5.92
C VAL A 56 -8.78 -2.83 5.83
N LEU A 57 -8.56 -3.57 6.92
CA LEU A 57 -8.74 -5.01 6.99
C LEU A 57 -10.19 -5.41 6.71
N ALA A 58 -11.15 -4.73 7.33
CA ALA A 58 -12.58 -4.98 7.09
C ALA A 58 -12.98 -4.75 5.61
N ALA A 59 -12.26 -3.88 4.90
CA ALA A 59 -12.50 -3.59 3.49
C ALA A 59 -11.70 -4.47 2.51
N ALA A 60 -10.66 -5.19 2.95
CA ALA A 60 -9.74 -5.94 2.10
C ALA A 60 -10.39 -7.19 1.44
N GLY A 61 -11.51 -7.68 1.98
CA GLY A 61 -12.11 -8.94 1.54
C GLY A 61 -11.29 -10.16 1.98
N ALA A 62 -11.69 -11.37 1.53
CA ALA A 62 -11.06 -12.63 1.94
C ALA A 62 -10.54 -13.44 0.73
N PRO A 63 -9.39 -14.15 0.87
CA PRO A 63 -8.49 -14.13 2.03
C PRO A 63 -7.62 -12.86 2.05
N ALA A 64 -7.44 -12.27 3.24
CA ALA A 64 -6.47 -11.21 3.45
C ALA A 64 -5.05 -11.80 3.45
N LEU A 65 -4.07 -10.97 3.06
CA LEU A 65 -2.66 -11.27 3.25
C LEU A 65 -2.33 -11.22 4.76
N PRO A 66 -1.26 -11.90 5.22
CA PRO A 66 -1.06 -12.18 6.63
C PRO A 66 -0.57 -11.00 7.51
N ILE A 67 0.06 -9.97 6.92
CA ILE A 67 0.66 -8.87 7.69
C ILE A 67 -0.45 -8.03 8.36
N LEU A 68 -1.43 -7.56 7.58
CA LEU A 68 -2.46 -6.65 8.08
C LEU A 68 -3.36 -7.28 9.17
N PRO A 69 -3.87 -8.52 9.04
CA PRO A 69 -4.60 -9.21 10.09
C PRO A 69 -3.79 -9.33 11.37
N ARG A 70 -2.50 -9.67 11.27
CA ARG A 70 -1.63 -9.81 12.44
C ARG A 70 -1.38 -8.46 13.12
N MET A 71 -1.12 -7.42 12.35
CA MET A 71 -1.00 -6.05 12.87
C MET A 71 -2.23 -5.65 13.69
N VAL A 72 -3.43 -5.84 13.14
CA VAL A 72 -4.68 -5.49 13.83
C VAL A 72 -4.87 -6.34 15.09
N ALA A 73 -4.55 -7.65 15.04
CA ALA A 73 -4.62 -8.54 16.20
C ALA A 73 -3.65 -8.15 17.32
N GLU A 74 -2.49 -7.59 16.99
CA GLU A 74 -1.50 -7.08 17.95
C GLU A 74 -1.79 -5.63 18.42
N GLY A 75 -2.93 -5.05 18.03
CA GLY A 75 -3.34 -3.72 18.48
C GLY A 75 -2.72 -2.56 17.70
N ARG A 76 -2.12 -2.82 16.53
CA ARG A 76 -1.69 -1.79 15.59
C ARG A 76 -2.93 -1.30 14.82
N ILE A 77 -3.50 -0.18 15.27
CA ILE A 77 -4.75 0.39 14.72
C ILE A 77 -4.48 1.57 13.76
N GLY A 78 -3.23 2.01 13.65
CA GLY A 78 -2.83 3.19 12.87
C GLY A 78 -2.73 4.44 13.73
N LYS A 79 -2.80 5.61 13.09
CA LYS A 79 -2.54 6.91 13.73
C LYS A 79 -3.46 7.21 14.92
N ALA A 80 -4.73 6.76 14.84
CA ALA A 80 -5.69 6.91 15.95
C ALA A 80 -5.31 6.08 17.20
N GLY A 81 -4.63 4.95 17.01
CA GLY A 81 -4.10 4.10 18.09
C GLY A 81 -2.67 4.43 18.50
N SER A 82 -2.08 5.50 17.96
CA SER A 82 -0.66 5.87 18.12
C SER A 82 0.37 4.87 17.58
N VAL A 83 -0.07 3.75 17.01
CA VAL A 83 0.80 2.71 16.45
C VAL A 83 0.08 1.96 15.31
N GLY A 84 0.78 1.80 14.19
CA GLY A 84 0.35 1.18 12.94
C GLY A 84 1.53 0.53 12.24
N PHE A 85 1.73 0.85 10.95
CA PHE A 85 3.02 0.65 10.28
C PHE A 85 4.11 1.54 10.89
N TYR A 86 3.72 2.70 11.43
CA TYR A 86 4.59 3.61 12.16
C TYR A 86 4.10 3.84 13.58
N ARG A 87 4.96 4.41 14.43
CA ARG A 87 4.56 5.00 15.71
C ARG A 87 4.25 6.48 15.55
N TYR A 88 3.34 6.99 16.37
CA TYR A 88 2.89 8.38 16.35
C TYR A 88 2.94 8.96 17.78
N PRO A 89 4.11 9.44 18.24
CA PRO A 89 4.33 9.87 19.63
C PRO A 89 3.65 11.22 20.02
N GLY A 90 2.50 11.55 19.44
CA GLY A 90 1.77 12.80 19.69
C GLY A 90 2.34 13.98 18.90
N GLY A 91 1.67 14.35 17.80
CA GLY A 91 1.92 15.59 17.04
C GLY A 91 3.17 15.65 16.15
N GLY A 92 4.12 14.72 16.29
CA GLY A 92 5.43 14.74 15.60
C GLY A 92 5.53 14.01 14.25
N GLY A 93 4.41 13.50 13.71
CA GLY A 93 4.41 12.71 12.47
C GLY A 93 4.73 11.23 12.69
N ALA A 94 4.95 10.51 11.58
CA ALA A 94 5.28 9.09 11.57
C ALA A 94 6.74 8.86 12.05
N VAL A 95 6.93 7.87 12.92
CA VAL A 95 8.23 7.45 13.42
C VAL A 95 8.41 5.97 13.15
N ILE A 96 9.59 5.58 12.65
CA ILE A 96 9.92 4.17 12.40
C ILE A 96 9.74 3.34 13.68
N ASP A 97 9.15 2.17 13.49
CA ASP A 97 8.95 1.17 14.53
C ASP A 97 9.59 -0.16 14.08
N PRO A 98 10.80 -0.49 14.54
CA PRO A 98 11.48 -1.72 14.13
C PRO A 98 10.66 -3.00 14.36
N LEU A 99 9.73 -3.00 15.32
CA LEU A 99 8.88 -4.15 15.60
C LEU A 99 7.94 -4.52 14.44
N ILE A 100 7.64 -3.58 13.52
CA ILE A 100 6.85 -3.93 12.33
C ILE A 100 7.67 -4.75 11.34
N GLU A 101 8.97 -4.50 11.25
CA GLU A 101 9.86 -5.23 10.36
C GLU A 101 10.01 -6.68 10.85
N ASP A 102 10.20 -6.86 12.16
CA ASP A 102 10.22 -8.20 12.78
C ASP A 102 8.93 -8.99 12.48
N LEU A 103 7.76 -8.35 12.64
CA LEU A 103 6.47 -8.96 12.32
C LEU A 103 6.38 -9.37 10.84
N ILE A 104 6.77 -8.48 9.92
CA ILE A 104 6.76 -8.75 8.48
C ILE A 104 7.70 -9.92 8.12
N LEU A 105 8.90 -9.96 8.71
CA LEU A 105 9.87 -11.03 8.50
C LEU A 105 9.33 -12.37 9.01
N GLU A 106 8.65 -12.38 10.15
CA GLU A 106 8.02 -13.58 10.69
C GLU A 106 6.87 -14.07 9.79
N GLU A 107 6.02 -13.18 9.30
CA GLU A 107 4.93 -13.54 8.38
C GLU A 107 5.45 -14.07 7.04
N ALA A 108 6.50 -13.46 6.50
CA ALA A 108 7.17 -13.98 5.30
C ALA A 108 7.70 -15.41 5.53
N ARG A 109 8.31 -15.66 6.70
CA ARG A 109 8.78 -17.00 7.08
C ARG A 109 7.64 -18.00 7.23
N PHE A 110 6.54 -17.65 7.89
CA PHE A 110 5.38 -18.53 8.04
C PHE A 110 4.69 -18.82 6.70
N ALA A 111 4.62 -17.82 5.83
CA ALA A 111 4.09 -17.95 4.47
C ALA A 111 5.06 -18.68 3.51
N LYS A 112 6.29 -19.01 3.96
CA LYS A 112 7.35 -19.61 3.13
C LYS A 112 7.66 -18.77 1.89
N VAL A 113 7.67 -17.45 2.06
CA VAL A 113 8.02 -16.49 1.02
C VAL A 113 9.52 -16.25 1.04
N ASP A 114 10.17 -16.49 -0.08
CA ASP A 114 11.57 -16.10 -0.29
C ASP A 114 11.65 -14.58 -0.45
N ARG A 115 12.52 -13.96 0.36
CA ARG A 115 12.75 -12.52 0.37
C ARG A 115 14.01 -12.16 -0.39
N GLU A 116 13.92 -11.15 -1.22
CA GLU A 116 15.05 -10.62 -2.00
C GLU A 116 15.07 -9.09 -1.95
N PRO A 117 16.25 -8.43 -1.97
CA PRO A 117 16.35 -6.98 -2.15
C PRO A 117 15.72 -6.52 -3.47
N LEU A 118 14.97 -5.40 -3.44
CA LEU A 118 14.51 -4.68 -4.63
C LEU A 118 14.98 -3.23 -4.54
N SER A 119 15.24 -2.63 -5.69
CA SER A 119 15.47 -1.18 -5.78
C SER A 119 14.17 -0.38 -5.66
N ASP A 120 14.29 0.91 -5.33
CA ASP A 120 13.17 1.86 -5.32
C ASP A 120 12.44 1.91 -6.68
N GLU A 121 13.20 1.85 -7.79
CA GLU A 121 12.66 1.75 -9.14
C GLU A 121 11.79 0.50 -9.32
N GLU A 122 12.23 -0.65 -8.84
CA GLU A 122 11.48 -1.91 -8.94
C GLU A 122 10.24 -1.92 -8.06
N LEU A 123 10.32 -1.37 -6.85
CA LEU A 123 9.17 -1.20 -5.95
C LEU A 123 8.08 -0.38 -6.63
N VAL A 124 8.43 0.81 -7.14
CA VAL A 124 7.50 1.70 -7.82
C VAL A 124 6.95 1.05 -9.09
N GLN A 125 7.81 0.43 -9.90
CA GLN A 125 7.37 -0.21 -11.14
C GLN A 125 6.38 -1.35 -10.88
N ARG A 126 6.59 -2.14 -9.82
CA ARG A 126 5.68 -3.22 -9.40
C ARG A 126 4.34 -2.68 -8.91
N MET A 127 4.32 -1.55 -8.21
CA MET A 127 3.10 -0.86 -7.79
C MET A 127 2.31 -0.32 -9.00
N ILE A 128 2.98 0.41 -9.89
CA ILE A 128 2.34 0.97 -11.10
C ILE A 128 1.83 -0.14 -12.02
N THR A 129 2.59 -1.22 -12.17
CA THR A 129 2.18 -2.36 -12.99
C THR A 129 0.89 -2.99 -12.47
N ALA A 130 0.75 -3.19 -11.15
CA ALA A 130 -0.48 -3.72 -10.57
C ALA A 130 -1.70 -2.80 -10.84
N LEU A 131 -1.51 -1.49 -10.65
CA LEU A 131 -2.56 -0.50 -10.94
C LEU A 131 -2.97 -0.51 -12.42
N ARG A 132 -1.98 -0.50 -13.33
CA ARG A 132 -2.22 -0.54 -14.77
C ARG A 132 -2.95 -1.81 -15.20
N THR A 133 -2.54 -2.98 -14.68
CA THR A 133 -3.21 -4.25 -14.96
C THR A 133 -4.68 -4.19 -14.53
N HIS A 134 -4.95 -3.74 -13.30
CA HIS A 134 -6.31 -3.60 -12.79
C HIS A 134 -7.17 -2.63 -13.62
N LEU A 135 -6.62 -1.49 -14.03
CA LEU A 135 -7.34 -0.54 -14.90
C LEU A 135 -7.81 -1.17 -16.21
N ARG A 136 -6.99 -2.04 -16.82
CA ARG A 136 -7.35 -2.80 -18.03
C ARG A 136 -8.43 -3.82 -17.76
N GLU A 137 -8.36 -4.53 -16.63
CA GLU A 137 -9.36 -5.53 -16.22
C GLU A 137 -10.76 -4.90 -16.04
N ILE A 138 -10.82 -3.67 -15.51
CA ILE A 138 -12.08 -2.93 -15.37
C ILE A 138 -12.46 -2.11 -16.62
N GLY A 139 -11.71 -2.26 -17.73
CA GLY A 139 -12.03 -1.73 -19.05
C GLY A 139 -11.91 -0.21 -19.20
N LEU A 140 -11.04 0.45 -18.41
CA LEU A 140 -10.83 1.90 -18.51
C LEU A 140 -9.69 2.22 -19.49
N ASN A 141 -9.90 3.27 -20.29
CA ASN A 141 -8.80 3.84 -21.09
C ASN A 141 -7.88 4.72 -20.21
N ASP A 142 -6.70 5.08 -20.74
CA ASP A 142 -5.66 5.79 -19.99
C ASP A 142 -6.14 7.10 -19.36
N ARG A 143 -7.00 7.86 -20.05
CA ARG A 143 -7.54 9.12 -19.51
C ARG A 143 -8.49 8.88 -18.34
N GLN A 144 -9.38 7.89 -18.46
CA GLN A 144 -10.29 7.49 -17.39
C GLN A 144 -9.53 6.88 -16.21
N GLY A 145 -8.53 6.05 -16.51
CA GLY A 145 -7.67 5.40 -15.55
C GLY A 145 -6.88 6.41 -14.73
N LEU A 146 -6.20 7.36 -15.37
CA LEU A 146 -5.45 8.41 -14.68
C LEU A 146 -6.35 9.21 -13.72
N ALA A 147 -7.53 9.65 -14.17
CA ALA A 147 -8.47 10.38 -13.32
C ALA A 147 -8.96 9.54 -12.13
N LEU A 148 -9.14 8.22 -12.32
CA LEU A 148 -9.51 7.31 -11.24
C LEU A 148 -8.37 7.14 -10.23
N LEU A 149 -7.15 6.90 -10.70
CA LEU A 149 -5.96 6.73 -9.85
C LEU A 149 -5.65 7.99 -9.03
N GLN A 150 -5.74 9.17 -9.65
CA GLN A 150 -5.54 10.46 -8.96
C GLN A 150 -6.52 10.65 -7.80
N ARG A 151 -7.78 10.22 -7.98
CA ARG A 151 -8.79 10.30 -6.92
C ARG A 151 -8.66 9.21 -5.87
N ALA A 152 -8.27 8.00 -6.25
CA ALA A 152 -8.30 6.84 -5.36
C ALA A 152 -7.03 6.71 -4.52
N VAL A 153 -5.87 7.02 -5.09
CA VAL A 153 -4.54 6.76 -4.49
C VAL A 153 -3.57 7.92 -4.69
N HIS A 154 -4.08 9.12 -5.02
CA HIS A 154 -3.27 10.33 -5.24
C HIS A 154 -2.11 10.12 -6.23
N PHE A 155 -2.38 9.36 -7.30
CA PHE A 155 -1.38 9.01 -8.30
C PHE A 155 -0.78 10.26 -8.99
N PRO A 156 0.56 10.36 -9.10
CA PRO A 156 1.23 11.51 -9.70
C PRO A 156 0.95 11.69 -11.19
N ALA A 157 0.61 12.92 -11.61
CA ALA A 157 0.36 13.24 -13.01
C ALA A 157 1.58 13.04 -13.92
N GLN A 158 2.80 13.22 -13.39
CA GLN A 158 4.04 13.00 -14.13
C GLN A 158 4.28 11.54 -14.52
N LEU A 159 3.64 10.57 -13.85
CA LEU A 159 3.78 9.14 -14.16
C LEU A 159 2.71 8.64 -15.15
N LYS A 160 1.97 9.54 -15.82
CA LYS A 160 0.92 9.17 -16.78
C LYS A 160 1.42 8.25 -17.91
N GLU A 161 2.67 8.42 -18.34
CA GLU A 161 3.27 7.63 -19.42
C GLU A 161 3.50 6.17 -19.00
N ALA A 162 3.67 5.91 -17.70
CA ALA A 162 3.78 4.56 -17.17
C ALA A 162 2.45 3.77 -17.24
N LEU A 163 1.33 4.45 -17.50
CA LEU A 163 0.03 3.81 -17.77
C LEU A 163 -0.12 3.39 -19.24
N THR A 164 0.63 4.03 -20.13
CA THR A 164 0.59 3.77 -21.57
C THR A 164 1.45 2.56 -21.93
N GLY A 165 0.88 1.58 -22.63
CA GLY A 165 1.49 0.31 -23.01
C GLY A 165 0.53 -0.83 -22.80
#